data_AF-A0A376KHK6-F1
#
_entry.id   AF-A0A376KHK6-F1
#
_cell.length_a   1.000
_cell.length_b   1.000
_cell.length_c   1.000
_cell.angle_alpha   90.00
_cell.angle_beta   90.00
_cell.angle_gamma   90.00
#
_symmetry.space_group_name_H-M   'P 1'
#
loop_
_entity.id
_entity.type
_entity.pdbx_description
1 polymer ?
#
loop_
_entity_poly.entity_id
_entity_poly.type
_entity_poly.pdbx_seq_one_letter_code
_entity_poly.pdbx_strand_id
1 'polypeptide(L)'
;MNQSIRLLELCFPLPKKLELLREHTVTNEREADITVSTAHRSKGLEWERVVLGDDFQDIADPLMSEQERRDETNLLYVASDPGTQDAGTQ
;
A
#
# COMPACT_ATOMS: atom_id res chain seq x y z
N MET A 1 10.29 17.24 -6.53
CA MET A 1 9.35 18.36 -6.79
C MET A 1 8.54 18.18 -8.10
N ASN A 2 8.30 16.96 -8.58
CA ASN A 2 7.54 16.67 -9.82
C ASN A 2 6.30 15.77 -9.61
N GLN A 3 6.18 15.09 -8.47
CA GLN A 3 5.07 14.15 -8.23
C GLN A 3 3.73 14.88 -8.02
N SER A 4 3.74 16.05 -7.38
CA SER A 4 2.54 16.86 -7.14
C SER A 4 1.87 17.32 -8.43
N ILE A 5 2.68 17.66 -9.45
CA ILE A 5 2.18 18.08 -10.77
C ILE A 5 1.61 16.88 -11.53
N ARG A 6 2.30 15.75 -11.51
CA ARG A 6 1.83 14.51 -12.16
C ARG A 6 0.50 14.01 -11.59
N LEU A 7 0.30 14.13 -10.27
CA LEU A 7 -0.99 13.82 -9.64
C LEU A 7 -2.13 14.70 -10.15
N LEU A 8 -1.87 16.00 -10.35
CA LEU A 8 -2.86 16.92 -10.88
C LEU A 8 -3.23 16.59 -12.33
N GLU A 9 -2.29 16.09 -13.14
CA GLU A 9 -2.56 15.64 -14.52
C GLU A 9 -3.37 14.34 -14.55
N LEU A 10 -2.95 13.31 -13.79
CA LEU A 10 -3.61 12.00 -13.78
C LEU A 10 -5.01 12.05 -13.15
N CYS A 11 -5.16 12.84 -12.09
CA CYS A 11 -6.36 12.87 -11.28
C CYS A 11 -7.23 14.11 -11.53
N PHE A 12 -7.06 14.82 -12.65
CA PHE A 12 -7.88 16.00 -12.93
C PHE A 12 -9.37 15.63 -13.19
N PRO A 13 -10.34 16.42 -12.68
CA PRO A 13 -10.19 17.44 -11.64
C PRO A 13 -10.13 16.79 -10.24
N LEU A 14 -8.99 16.97 -9.56
CA LEU A 14 -8.69 16.29 -8.29
C LEU A 14 -9.75 16.56 -7.19
N PRO A 15 -10.23 17.80 -6.96
CA PRO A 15 -11.22 18.06 -5.92
C PRO A 15 -12.51 17.24 -6.10
N LYS A 16 -13.03 17.18 -7.33
CA LYS A 16 -14.26 16.44 -7.63
C LYS A 16 -14.09 14.92 -7.46
N LYS A 17 -12.91 14.39 -7.84
CA LYS A 17 -12.60 12.96 -7.61
C LYS A 17 -12.48 12.66 -6.12
N LEU A 18 -11.91 13.56 -5.33
CA LEU A 18 -11.82 13.41 -3.87
C LEU A 18 -13.20 13.47 -3.18
N GLU A 19 -14.08 14.35 -3.63
CA GLU A 19 -15.47 14.40 -3.14
C GLU A 19 -16.18 13.07 -3.41
N LEU A 20 -16.07 12.54 -4.63
CA LEU A 20 -16.67 11.25 -4.99
C LEU A 20 -16.15 10.10 -4.12
N LEU A 21 -14.83 10.05 -3.86
CA LEU A 21 -14.24 9.03 -2.97
C LEU A 21 -14.79 9.13 -1.54
N ARG A 22 -14.96 10.36 -1.03
CA ARG A 22 -15.52 10.59 0.31
C ARG A 22 -16.97 10.15 0.41
N GLU A 23 -17.77 10.41 -0.62
CA GLU A 23 -19.18 9.99 -0.68
C GLU A 23 -19.35 8.46 -0.65
N HIS A 24 -18.36 7.72 -1.15
CA HIS A 24 -18.39 6.25 -1.22
C HIS A 24 -17.51 5.58 -0.16
N THR A 25 -16.88 6.34 0.73
CA THR A 25 -16.09 5.76 1.83
C THR A 25 -17.03 5.27 2.93
N VAL A 26 -16.88 4.01 3.31
CA VAL A 26 -17.58 3.41 4.44
C VAL A 26 -16.64 3.26 5.64
N THR A 27 -17.21 3.25 6.85
CA THR A 27 -16.44 3.05 8.09
C THR A 27 -16.28 1.58 8.44
N ASN A 28 -17.21 0.74 7.98
CA ASN A 28 -17.18 -0.70 8.15
C ASN A 28 -16.58 -1.35 6.91
N GLU A 29 -15.44 -2.03 7.09
CA GLU A 29 -14.75 -2.71 5.99
C GLU A 29 -15.63 -3.72 5.24
N ARG A 30 -16.59 -4.36 5.94
CA ARG A 30 -17.48 -5.35 5.32
C ARG A 30 -18.47 -4.77 4.32
N GLU A 31 -18.63 -3.45 4.34
CA GLU A 31 -19.48 -2.71 3.39
C GLU A 31 -18.68 -2.17 2.21
N ALA A 32 -17.35 -2.29 2.23
CA ALA A 32 -16.48 -1.79 1.16
C ALA A 32 -16.40 -2.80 0.03
N ASP A 33 -16.57 -2.34 -1.21
CA ASP A 33 -16.26 -3.14 -2.40
C ASP A 33 -14.75 -3.38 -2.53
N ILE A 34 -13.94 -2.40 -2.13
CA ILE A 34 -12.48 -2.42 -2.20
C ILE A 34 -11.90 -1.71 -0.96
N THR A 35 -10.97 -2.36 -0.28
CA THR A 35 -10.14 -1.73 0.77
C THR A 35 -8.81 -1.30 0.18
N VAL A 36 -8.46 -0.02 0.32
CA VAL A 36 -7.14 0.51 -0.01
C VAL A 36 -6.39 0.81 1.28
N SER A 37 -5.21 0.23 1.45
CA SER A 37 -4.39 0.39 2.64
C SER A 37 -2.92 0.43 2.26
N THR A 38 -2.10 1.01 3.13
CA THR A 38 -0.64 0.90 3.04
C THR A 38 -0.20 -0.48 3.56
N ALA A 39 0.85 -1.08 3.00
CA ALA A 39 1.39 -2.38 3.43
C ALA A 39 1.65 -2.48 4.96
N HIS A 40 2.08 -1.39 5.60
CA HIS A 40 2.25 -1.37 7.06
C HIS A 40 0.94 -1.55 7.83
N ARG A 41 -0.15 -0.94 7.34
CA ARG A 41 -1.46 -0.99 7.99
C ARG A 41 -2.24 -2.26 7.64
N SER A 42 -1.82 -3.00 6.61
CA SER A 42 -2.45 -4.27 6.25
C SER A 42 -2.01 -5.43 7.14
N LYS A 43 -0.94 -5.26 7.93
CA LYS A 43 -0.41 -6.30 8.80
C LYS A 43 -1.46 -6.87 9.77
N GLY A 44 -1.60 -8.19 9.78
CA GLY A 44 -2.57 -8.92 10.59
C GLY A 44 -4.00 -8.87 10.06
N LEU A 45 -4.22 -8.35 8.85
CA LEU A 45 -5.52 -8.33 8.18
C LEU A 45 -5.52 -9.34 7.04
N GLU A 46 -6.66 -9.98 6.81
CA GLU A 46 -6.80 -11.04 5.81
C GLU A 46 -7.86 -10.66 4.78
N TRP A 47 -7.53 -10.86 3.50
CA TRP A 47 -8.45 -10.71 2.38
C TRP A 47 -8.30 -11.88 1.42
N GLU A 48 -9.38 -12.25 0.75
CA GLU A 48 -9.38 -13.33 -0.25
C GLU A 48 -8.48 -13.01 -1.45
N ARG A 49 -8.38 -11.73 -1.82
CA ARG A 49 -7.53 -11.25 -2.91
C ARG A 49 -6.82 -9.97 -2.51
N VAL A 50 -5.51 -9.96 -2.70
CA VAL A 50 -4.65 -8.80 -2.51
C VAL A 50 -4.00 -8.44 -3.85
N VAL A 51 -3.95 -7.13 -4.14
CA VAL A 51 -3.21 -6.57 -5.28
C VAL A 51 -2.20 -5.59 -4.72
N LEU A 52 -0.93 -5.79 -5.06
CA LEU A 52 0.16 -4.91 -4.64
C LEU A 52 0.30 -3.73 -5.59
N GLY A 53 0.59 -2.56 -5.03
CA GLY A 53 1.03 -1.40 -5.80
C GLY A 53 2.37 -1.65 -6.49
N ASP A 54 2.67 -0.85 -7.50
CA ASP A 54 3.94 -0.89 -8.26
C ASP A 54 5.01 0.07 -7.68
N ASP A 55 4.81 0.55 -6.45
CA ASP A 55 5.59 1.59 -5.81
C ASP A 55 6.63 1.08 -4.78
N PHE A 56 6.81 -0.24 -4.65
CA PHE A 56 7.88 -0.84 -3.85
C PHE A 56 9.26 -0.58 -4.45
N GLN A 57 10.28 -0.51 -3.60
CA GLN A 57 11.65 -0.37 -4.03
C GLN A 57 12.18 -1.68 -4.63
N ASP A 58 13.07 -1.58 -5.61
CA ASP A 58 13.72 -2.75 -6.19
C ASP A 58 14.73 -3.35 -5.18
N ILE A 59 14.32 -4.42 -4.51
CA ILE A 59 15.16 -5.15 -3.56
C ILE A 59 16.37 -5.85 -4.22
N ALA A 60 16.51 -5.82 -5.55
CA ALA A 60 17.70 -6.28 -6.26
C ALA A 60 18.69 -5.13 -6.58
N ASP A 61 18.37 -3.88 -6.21
CA ASP A 61 19.26 -2.74 -6.44
C ASP A 61 20.62 -2.97 -5.73
N PRO A 62 21.76 -2.94 -6.45
CA PRO A 62 23.08 -3.10 -5.84
C PRO A 62 23.51 -1.92 -4.97
N LEU A 63 22.87 -0.75 -5.10
CA LEU A 63 23.16 0.45 -4.31
C LEU A 63 22.40 0.49 -2.97
N MET A 64 21.38 -0.35 -2.82
CA MET A 64 20.58 -0.46 -1.60
C MET A 64 21.39 -1.11 -0.47
N SER A 65 21.39 -0.49 0.71
CA SER A 65 22.07 -1.06 1.88
C SER A 65 21.40 -2.38 2.33
N GLU A 66 22.15 -3.24 3.02
CA GLU A 66 21.58 -4.49 3.56
C GLU A 66 20.41 -4.25 4.51
N GLN A 67 20.47 -3.16 5.28
CA GLN A 67 19.43 -2.78 6.23
C GLN A 67 18.14 -2.39 5.49
N GLU A 68 18.23 -1.51 4.49
CA GLU A 68 17.07 -1.11 3.67
C GLU A 68 16.50 -2.31 2.92
N ARG A 69 17.35 -3.17 2.36
CA ARG A 69 16.92 -4.37 1.66
C ARG A 69 16.13 -5.31 2.57
N ARG A 70 16.60 -5.51 3.80
CA ARG A 70 15.90 -6.33 4.80
C ARG A 70 14.54 -5.72 5.14
N ASP A 71 14.51 -4.43 5.41
CA ASP A 71 13.28 -3.74 5.82
C ASP A 71 12.24 -3.75 4.68
N GLU A 72 12.66 -3.51 3.44
CA GLU A 72 11.79 -3.58 2.26
C GLU A 72 11.34 -5.01 1.95
N THR A 73 12.22 -6.00 2.09
CA THR A 73 11.85 -7.42 1.93
C THR A 73 10.79 -7.84 2.95
N ASN A 74 10.94 -7.41 4.20
CA ASN A 74 9.94 -7.67 5.24
C ASN A 74 8.61 -6.98 4.93
N LEU A 75 8.66 -5.75 4.40
CA LEU A 75 7.45 -5.03 4.01
C LEU A 75 6.73 -5.71 2.83
N LEU A 76 7.46 -6.15 1.81
CA LEU A 76 6.93 -6.92 0.67
C LEU A 76 6.32 -8.25 1.12
N TYR A 77 6.96 -8.93 2.06
CA TYR A 77 6.45 -10.15 2.66
C TYR A 77 5.09 -9.92 3.34
N VAL A 78 5.01 -8.91 4.20
CA VAL A 78 3.75 -8.52 4.87
C VAL A 78 2.70 -8.07 3.86
N ALA A 79 3.06 -7.36 2.80
CA ALA A 79 2.10 -6.93 1.80
C ALA A 79 1.53 -8.13 1.01
N SER A 80 2.36 -9.12 0.70
CA SER A 80 1.99 -10.30 -0.10
C SER A 80 1.12 -11.27 0.69
N ASP A 81 1.36 -11.37 2.00
CA ASP A 81 0.56 -12.19 2.93
C ASP A 81 0.26 -11.38 4.20
N PRO A 82 -0.73 -10.47 4.14
CA PRO A 82 -1.03 -9.57 5.25
C PRO A 82 -1.61 -10.31 6.47
N GLY A 83 -2.10 -11.54 6.32
CA GLY A 83 -2.57 -12.38 7.42
C GLY A 83 -1.44 -12.88 8.34
N THR A 84 -0.20 -12.85 7.86
CA THR A 84 0.92 -13.31 8.67
C THR A 84 1.20 -12.34 9.83
N GLN A 85 0.99 -12.84 11.06
CA GLN A 85 1.51 -12.21 12.28
C GLN A 85 2.99 -12.55 12.40
N ASP A 86 3.83 -11.54 12.66
CA ASP A 86 5.31 -11.60 12.66
C ASP A 86 5.92 -12.98 12.93
N ALA A 87 6.56 -13.54 11.91
CA ALA A 87 7.59 -14.55 12.10
C ALA A 87 8.90 -13.86 12.52
N GLY A 88 9.01 -13.45 13.79
CA GLY A 88 10.30 -13.20 14.45
C GLY A 88 10.52 -11.81 15.04
N THR A 89 10.33 -11.73 16.36
CA THR A 89 11.39 -11.18 17.23
C THR A 89 11.91 -12.36 18.05
N GLN A 90 13.05 -12.93 17.64
CA GLN A 90 13.94 -13.72 18.48
C GLN A 90 15.37 -13.22 18.26
#